data_AF-A0A858C926-F1
#
_entry.id   AF-A0A858C926-F1
#
_cell.length_a   1.000
_cell.length_b   1.000
_cell.length_c   1.000
_cell.angle_alpha   90.00
_cell.angle_beta   90.00
_cell.angle_gamma   90.00
#
_symmetry.space_group_name_H-M   'P 1'
#
loop_
_entity.id
_entity.type
_entity.pdbx_description
1 polymer ?
#
loop_
_entity_poly.entity_id
_entity_poly.type
_entity_poly.pdbx_seq_one_letter_code
_entity_poly.pdbx_strand_id
1 'polypeptide(L)' 'MLLPFIASFAISGCVIKPQTVGVQFCDGANPIYISKDDALTEETEREILIHNTLGERICDWGR' A
#
# COMPACT_ATOMS: atom_id res chain seq x y z
N MET A 1 27.42 13.98 -23.24
CA MET A 1 26.18 14.04 -22.42
C MET A 1 25.56 12.67 -22.12
N LEU A 2 26.05 11.56 -22.70
CA LEU A 2 25.61 10.19 -22.36
C LEU A 2 26.19 9.65 -21.04
N LEU A 3 27.42 10.04 -20.67
CA LEU A 3 28.09 9.58 -19.45
C LEU A 3 27.29 9.79 -18.14
N PRO A 4 26.70 10.97 -17.87
CA PRO A 4 25.93 11.15 -16.63
C PRO A 4 24.63 10.33 -16.61
N PHE A 5 24.05 10.01 -17.77
CA PHE A 5 22.85 9.17 -17.90
C PHE A 5 23.12 7.69 -17.65
N ILE A 6 24.32 7.19 -17.98
CA ILE A 6 24.70 5.80 -17.68
C ILE A 6 25.00 5.64 -16.19
N ALA A 7 25.60 6.67 -15.57
CA ALA A 7 25.93 6.66 -14.15
C ALA A 7 24.68 6.62 -13.25
N SER A 8 23.56 7.24 -13.63
CA SER A 8 22.34 7.25 -12.81
C SER A 8 21.73 5.86 -12.61
N PHE A 9 21.83 4.96 -13.58
CA PHE A 9 21.38 3.57 -13.43
C PHE A 9 22.25 2.74 -12.47
N ALA A 10 23.51 3.15 -12.26
CA ALA A 10 24.41 2.48 -11.31
C ALA A 10 24.19 2.95 -9.85
N ILE A 11 23.53 4.10 -9.65
CA ILE A 11 23.23 4.66 -8.33
C ILE A 11 21.83 4.23 -7.85
N SER A 12 20.91 3.89 -8.76
CA SER A 12 19.66 3.21 -8.40
C SER A 12 19.95 1.77 -7.99
N GLY A 13 20.47 1.59 -6.77
CA GLY A 13 20.65 0.28 -6.16
C GLY A 13 19.32 -0.47 -6.16
N CYS A 14 19.26 -1.61 -6.85
CA CYS A 14 18.13 -2.51 -6.73
C CYS A 14 18.01 -2.90 -5.25
N VAL A 15 16.80 -2.83 -4.69
CA VAL A 15 16.52 -3.43 -3.38
C VAL A 15 16.73 -4.94 -3.52
N ILE A 16 17.92 -5.42 -3.11
CA ILE A 16 18.32 -6.84 -3.26
C ILE A 16 17.68 -7.69 -2.14
N LYS A 17 17.32 -7.06 -1.02
CA LYS A 17 16.55 -7.69 0.06
C LYS A 17 15.35 -6.81 0.38
N PRO A 18 14.11 -7.28 0.14
CA PRO A 18 12.96 -6.63 0.74
C PRO A 18 13.17 -6.58 2.26
N GLN A 19 12.80 -5.46 2.89
CA GLN A 19 12.88 -5.35 4.34
C GLN A 19 11.99 -6.44 4.94
N THR A 20 12.61 -7.43 5.56
CA THR A 20 11.94 -8.55 6.24
C THR A 20 11.66 -8.26 7.71
N VAL A 21 12.23 -7.17 8.24
CA VAL A 21 12.17 -6.81 9.65
C VAL A 21 11.38 -5.51 9.76
N GLY A 22 10.06 -5.64 9.92
CA GLY A 22 9.12 -4.55 10.02
C GLY A 22 7.68 -5.08 10.06
N VAL A 23 6.76 -4.31 10.63
CA VAL A 23 5.33 -4.62 10.63
C VAL A 23 4.86 -4.54 9.17
N GLN A 24 4.39 -5.64 8.59
CA GLN A 24 3.85 -5.60 7.23
C GLN A 24 2.52 -4.85 7.25
N PHE A 25 2.11 -4.34 6.09
CA PHE A 25 0.84 -3.62 5.97
C PHE A 25 -0.33 -4.41 6.58
N CYS A 26 -0.43 -5.70 6.24
CA CYS A 26 -1.48 -6.57 6.75
C CYS A 26 -1.40 -6.85 8.26
N ASP A 27 -0.24 -6.68 8.89
CA ASP A 27 -0.08 -6.85 10.33
C ASP A 27 -0.58 -5.64 11.13
N GLY A 28 -0.56 -4.45 10.50
CA GLY A 28 -0.92 -3.18 11.14
C GLY A 28 -2.29 -2.61 10.72
N ALA A 29 -2.91 -3.15 9.67
CA ALA A 29 -4.17 -2.68 9.12
C ALA A 29 -5.27 -3.74 9.26
N ASN A 30 -6.52 -3.28 9.28
CA ASN A 30 -7.72 -4.12 9.36
C ASN A 30 -8.83 -3.51 8.49
N PRO A 31 -9.86 -4.27 8.08
CA PRO A 31 -11.00 -3.73 7.36
C PRO A 31 -11.64 -2.54 8.08
N ILE A 32 -11.96 -1.51 7.31
CA ILE A 32 -12.66 -0.33 7.81
C ILE A 32 -14.17 -0.58 7.68
N TYR A 33 -14.88 -0.56 8.81
CA TYR A 33 -16.34 -0.72 8.85
C TYR A 33 -17.00 0.64 9.06
N ILE A 34 -18.00 0.94 8.23
CA ILE A 34 -18.70 2.22 8.21
C ILE A 34 -20.00 2.10 9.04
N SER A 35 -20.22 3.03 9.96
CA SER A 35 -21.46 3.19 10.71
C SER A 35 -22.49 4.00 9.91
N LYS A 36 -23.77 3.88 10.27
CA LYS A 36 -24.83 4.74 9.72
C LYS A 36 -24.68 6.21 10.11
N ASP A 37 -23.94 6.48 11.18
CA ASP A 37 -23.74 7.82 11.72
C ASP A 37 -22.50 8.51 11.13
N ASP A 38 -21.70 7.80 10.31
CA ASP A 38 -20.52 8.37 9.67
C ASP A 38 -20.92 9.28 8.51
N ALA A 39 -20.38 10.49 8.50
CA ALA A 39 -20.52 11.42 7.38
C ALA A 39 -19.24 11.37 6.53
N LEU A 40 -19.32 10.74 5.37
CA LEU A 40 -18.19 10.56 4.45
C LEU A 40 -18.31 11.49 3.25
N THR A 41 -17.16 11.88 2.70
CA THR A 41 -17.10 12.44 1.36
C THR A 41 -17.03 11.30 0.33
N GLU A 42 -17.45 11.54 -0.91
CA GLU A 42 -17.33 10.56 -2.00
C GLU A 42 -15.89 10.04 -2.15
N GLU A 43 -14.90 10.91 -1.97
CA GLU A 43 -13.49 10.52 -2.05
C GLU A 43 -13.09 9.57 -0.91
N THR A 44 -13.55 9.84 0.31
CA THR A 44 -13.31 8.94 1.46
C THR A 44 -13.97 7.58 1.25
N GLU A 45 -15.20 7.54 0.72
CA GLU A 45 -15.89 6.28 0.39
C GLU A 45 -15.09 5.46 -0.63
N ARG A 46 -14.59 6.12 -1.69
CA ARG A 46 -13.75 5.51 -2.72
C ARG A 46 -12.47 4.93 -2.14
N GLU A 47 -11.81 5.67 -1.25
CA GLU A 47 -10.56 5.22 -0.60
C GLU A 47 -10.80 4.02 0.33
N ILE A 48 -11.86 4.04 1.13
CA ILE A 48 -12.23 2.90 2.00
C ILE A 48 -12.51 1.65 1.16
N LEU A 49 -13.26 1.80 0.06
CA LEU A 49 -13.54 0.69 -0.84
C LEU A 49 -12.25 0.07 -1.41
N ILE A 50 -11.32 0.91 -1.85
CA ILE A 50 -10.03 0.44 -2.40
C ILE A 50 -9.21 -0.24 -1.31
N HIS A 51 -9.12 0.35 -0.12
CA HIS A 51 -8.40 -0.21 1.02
C HIS A 51 -8.92 -1.62 1.36
N ASN A 52 -10.23 -1.77 1.54
CA ASN A 52 -10.83 -3.05 1.93
C ASN A 52 -10.74 -4.09 0.81
N THR A 53 -10.95 -3.69 -0.45
CA THR A 53 -10.83 -4.60 -1.61
C THR A 53 -9.40 -5.10 -1.80
N LEU A 54 -8.40 -4.23 -1.57
CA LEU A 54 -7.00 -4.65 -1.60
C LEU A 54 -6.70 -5.62 -0.47
N GLY A 55 -7.13 -5.32 0.75
CA GLY A 55 -6.92 -6.18 1.89
C GLY A 55 -7.60 -7.55 1.79
N GLU A 56 -8.79 -7.64 1.20
CA GLU A 56 -9.41 -8.94 0.88
C GLU A 56 -8.53 -9.77 -0.06
N ARG A 57 -7.92 -9.12 -1.06
CA ARG A 57 -7.07 -9.79 -2.07
C ARG A 57 -5.68 -10.18 -1.57
N ILE A 58 -5.04 -9.34 -0.75
CA ILE A 58 -3.61 -9.48 -0.41
C ILE A 58 -3.35 -9.74 1.08
N CYS A 59 -4.34 -9.49 1.95
CA CYS A 59 -4.26 -9.70 3.40
C CYS A 59 -5.25 -10.75 3.91
N ASP A 60 -5.99 -11.43 3.02
CA ASP A 60 -7.03 -12.42 3.35
C ASP A 60 -8.12 -11.91 4.31
N TRP A 61 -8.38 -10.60 4.33
CA TRP A 61 -9.44 -10.03 5.17
C TRP A 61 -10.82 -10.53 4.75
N GLY A 62 -11.65 -10.94 5.73
CA GLY A 62 -13.03 -11.37 5.49
C GLY A 62 -13.20 -12.84 5.09
N ARG A 63 -12.11 -13.62 5.07
CA ARG A 63 -12.16 -15.08 4.91
C ARG A 63 -12.41 -15.80 6.24
#